data_AF-A0A7S3BUB6-F1
#
_entry.id   AF-A0A7S3BUB6-F1
#
_cell.length_a   1.000
_cell.length_b   1.000
_cell.length_c   1.000
_cell.angle_alpha   90.00
_cell.angle_beta   90.00
_cell.angle_gamma   90.00
#
_symmetry.space_group_name_H-M   'P 1'
#
loop_
_entity.id
_entity.type
_entity.pdbx_description
1 polymer ?
#
loop_
_entity_poly.entity_id
_entity_poly.type
_entity_poly.pdbx_seq_one_letter_code
_entity_poly.pdbx_strand_id
1 'polypeptide(L)'
;SHGSLSLVNAAHGLCGATHNRVEFDCERDQKGHWQLSTEQASTYAAAAQACLNLCAHCSGCLWISFSPLHGDCSWFRDCSPGSLQRTTAGFVTGLVAHVKELSSGQVIYARRHHTSTSPSILRHATNALSLIEPLDRVKNLTLEDFR
;
A
#
# COMPACT_ATOMS: atom_id res chain seq x y z
N SER A 1 -1.54 -15.09 -13.81
CA SER A 1 -0.45 -14.59 -12.94
C SER A 1 -0.96 -13.37 -12.20
N HIS A 2 -1.54 -13.57 -11.01
CA HIS A 2 -2.00 -12.48 -10.15
C HIS A 2 -0.75 -11.88 -9.49
N GLY A 3 -0.38 -10.65 -9.85
CA GLY A 3 0.71 -9.96 -9.19
C GLY A 3 0.37 -9.76 -7.72
N SER A 4 1.25 -10.21 -6.82
CA SER A 4 1.08 -10.01 -5.38
C SER A 4 1.38 -8.54 -5.03
N LEU A 5 0.71 -7.99 -4.02
CA LEU A 5 1.06 -6.68 -3.47
C LEU A 5 1.95 -6.85 -2.24
N SER A 6 2.86 -5.92 -2.03
CA SER A 6 3.71 -5.86 -0.85
C SER A 6 3.84 -4.45 -0.34
N LEU A 7 4.16 -4.35 0.95
CA LEU A 7 4.43 -3.10 1.63
C LEU A 7 5.93 -2.82 1.62
N VAL A 8 6.32 -1.72 0.98
CA VAL A 8 7.72 -1.29 0.87
C VAL A 8 7.91 0.08 1.53
N ASN A 9 9.14 0.38 1.97
CA ASN A 9 9.46 1.60 2.72
C ASN A 9 8.60 1.76 4.00
N ALA A 10 8.31 0.65 4.69
CA ALA A 10 7.50 0.67 5.89
C ALA A 10 8.19 1.47 7.01
N ALA A 11 7.46 2.32 7.72
CA ALA A 11 7.97 3.09 8.85
C ALA A 11 6.86 3.44 9.85
N HIS A 12 7.22 3.66 11.11
CA HIS A 12 6.26 4.08 12.14
C HIS A 12 5.70 5.48 11.89
N GLY A 13 4.39 5.59 12.14
CA GLY A 13 3.59 6.78 11.96
C GLY A 13 2.50 6.59 10.90
N LEU A 14 1.66 7.60 10.72
CA LEU A 14 0.58 7.65 9.73
C LEU A 14 0.76 8.82 8.75
N CYS A 15 0.30 8.66 7.51
CA CYS A 15 0.34 9.72 6.50
C CYS A 15 -0.53 10.93 6.90
N GLY A 16 -1.63 10.69 7.60
CA GLY A 16 -2.44 11.73 8.22
C GLY A 16 -3.79 11.24 8.69
N ALA A 17 -4.48 12.06 9.48
CA ALA A 17 -5.81 11.74 9.98
C ALA A 17 -6.82 11.54 8.82
N THR A 18 -7.54 10.43 8.87
CA THR A 18 -8.78 10.19 8.14
C THR A 18 -9.94 10.63 9.04
N HIS A 19 -10.99 11.22 8.48
CA HIS A 19 -12.15 11.67 9.26
C HIS A 19 -13.24 10.61 9.21
N ASN A 20 -14.10 10.55 10.22
CA ASN A 20 -15.26 9.65 10.22
C ASN A 20 -16.32 10.14 9.22
N ARG A 21 -16.06 9.94 7.92
CA ARG A 21 -17.09 10.00 6.88
C ARG A 21 -17.58 8.58 6.61
N VAL A 22 -18.87 8.46 6.33
CA VAL A 22 -19.57 7.18 6.19
C VAL A 22 -19.14 6.42 4.94
N GLU A 23 -18.61 7.12 3.94
CA GLU A 23 -18.18 6.52 2.69
C GLU A 23 -16.98 7.27 2.12
N PHE A 24 -15.99 6.53 1.63
CA PHE A 24 -14.87 7.03 0.85
C PHE A 24 -14.90 6.37 -0.52
N ASP A 25 -14.93 7.17 -1.56
CA ASP A 25 -14.80 6.70 -2.93
C ASP A 25 -13.32 6.70 -3.28
N CYS A 26 -12.71 5.53 -3.27
CA CYS A 26 -11.28 5.46 -3.46
C CYS A 26 -10.80 5.71 -4.90
N GLU A 27 -11.73 5.86 -5.85
CA GLU A 27 -11.48 6.33 -7.21
C GLU A 27 -11.46 7.86 -7.32
N ARG A 28 -12.03 8.58 -6.34
CA ARG A 28 -12.17 10.04 -6.37
C ARG A 28 -11.49 10.75 -5.21
N ASP A 29 -11.54 10.17 -4.02
CA ASP A 29 -11.01 10.73 -2.80
C ASP A 29 -9.48 10.57 -2.72
N GLN A 30 -8.85 11.50 -2.00
CA GLN A 30 -7.39 11.49 -1.80
C GLN A 30 -6.94 10.49 -0.74
N LYS A 31 -7.85 10.14 0.17
CA LYS A 31 -7.63 9.24 1.28
C LYS A 31 -8.95 8.76 1.84
N GLY A 32 -8.90 7.63 2.52
CA GLY A 32 -10.01 7.07 3.28
C GLY A 32 -9.51 6.02 4.25
N HIS A 33 -10.42 5.36 4.94
CA HIS A 33 -10.06 4.26 5.83
C HIS A 33 -11.08 3.13 5.75
N TRP A 34 -10.62 1.95 6.11
CA TRP A 34 -11.43 0.77 6.37
C TRP A 34 -11.22 0.37 7.82
N GLN A 35 -12.31 0.03 8.50
CA GLN A 35 -12.24 -0.64 9.79
C GLN A 35 -11.85 -2.10 9.57
N LEU A 36 -10.82 -2.57 10.24
CA LEU A 36 -10.41 -3.96 10.27
C LEU A 36 -11.24 -4.74 11.29
N SER A 37 -11.55 -6.00 10.98
CA SER A 37 -12.12 -6.93 11.96
C SER A 37 -11.10 -7.29 13.04
N THR A 38 -11.57 -7.90 14.14
CA THR A 38 -10.70 -8.40 15.21
C THR A 38 -9.63 -9.37 14.69
N GLU A 39 -10.00 -10.26 13.75
CA GLU A 39 -9.08 -11.22 13.15
C GLU A 39 -8.03 -10.52 12.28
N GLN A 40 -8.47 -9.54 11.48
CA GLN A 40 -7.59 -8.74 10.64
C GLN A 40 -6.65 -7.86 11.47
N ALA A 41 -7.10 -7.37 12.63
CA ALA A 41 -6.32 -6.55 13.55
C ALA A 41 -5.50 -7.37 14.57
N SER A 42 -5.47 -8.69 14.46
CA SER A 42 -4.82 -9.58 15.45
C SER A 42 -3.32 -9.38 15.59
N THR A 43 -2.63 -9.00 14.50
CA THR A 43 -1.19 -8.74 14.45
C THR A 43 -0.87 -7.70 13.39
N TYR A 44 0.32 -7.08 13.44
CA TYR A 44 0.77 -6.19 12.36
C TYR A 44 0.82 -6.90 11.01
N ALA A 45 1.24 -8.18 10.98
CA ALA A 45 1.28 -8.95 9.75
C ALA A 45 -0.12 -9.18 9.16
N ALA A 46 -1.09 -9.57 9.99
CA ALA A 46 -2.48 -9.75 9.58
C ALA A 46 -3.10 -8.42 9.10
N ALA A 47 -2.86 -7.33 9.82
CA ALA A 47 -3.41 -6.01 9.50
C ALA A 47 -2.84 -5.48 8.18
N ALA A 48 -1.52 -5.61 7.97
CA ALA A 48 -0.88 -5.25 6.71
C ALA A 48 -1.44 -6.07 5.54
N GLN A 49 -1.60 -7.38 5.70
CA GLN A 49 -2.14 -8.24 4.65
C GLN A 49 -3.59 -7.87 4.32
N ALA A 50 -4.42 -7.62 5.33
CA ALA A 50 -5.79 -7.17 5.14
C ALA A 50 -5.83 -5.84 4.36
N CYS A 51 -4.97 -4.88 4.74
CA CYS A 51 -4.85 -3.61 4.04
C CYS A 51 -4.39 -3.76 2.59
N LEU A 52 -3.39 -4.59 2.31
CA LEU A 52 -2.92 -4.85 0.96
C LEU A 52 -4.04 -5.45 0.10
N ASN A 53 -4.83 -6.36 0.66
CA ASN A 53 -5.98 -6.96 -0.03
C ASN A 53 -7.05 -5.90 -0.36
N LEU A 54 -7.44 -5.07 0.61
CA LEU A 54 -8.38 -3.96 0.40
C LEU A 54 -7.86 -2.97 -0.65
N CYS A 55 -6.58 -2.62 -0.55
CA CYS A 55 -5.88 -1.72 -1.45
C CYS A 55 -5.85 -2.26 -2.89
N ALA A 56 -5.74 -3.57 -3.09
CA ALA A 56 -5.73 -4.20 -4.42
C ALA A 56 -6.97 -3.86 -5.24
N HIS A 57 -8.13 -3.74 -4.57
CA HIS A 57 -9.40 -3.38 -5.19
C HIS A 57 -9.59 -1.88 -5.38
N CYS A 58 -8.61 -1.08 -4.97
CA CYS A 58 -8.67 0.36 -4.99
C CYS A 58 -7.58 0.98 -5.87
N SER A 59 -7.98 1.68 -6.94
CA SER A 59 -7.05 2.32 -7.87
C SER A 59 -6.31 3.52 -7.26
N GLY A 60 -6.93 4.24 -6.34
CA GLY A 60 -6.33 5.38 -5.61
C GLY A 60 -5.47 4.98 -4.41
N CYS A 61 -5.42 3.69 -4.05
CA CYS A 61 -4.62 3.25 -2.92
C CYS A 61 -3.18 2.98 -3.35
N LEU A 62 -2.30 3.97 -3.09
CA LEU A 62 -0.87 3.89 -3.36
C LEU A 62 -0.06 3.72 -2.07
N TRP A 63 -0.56 4.24 -0.95
CA TRP A 63 0.03 4.11 0.37
C TRP A 63 -1.01 3.61 1.36
N ILE A 64 -0.58 2.86 2.37
CA ILE A 64 -1.41 2.49 3.51
C ILE A 64 -0.74 2.91 4.81
N SER A 65 -1.55 3.36 5.76
CA SER A 65 -1.22 3.49 7.18
C SER A 65 -2.16 2.57 7.95
N PHE A 66 -1.63 1.61 8.70
CA PHE A 66 -2.45 0.62 9.39
C PHE A 66 -2.03 0.49 10.84
N SER A 67 -2.99 0.09 11.68
CA SER A 67 -2.75 -0.16 13.09
C SER A 67 -3.62 -1.31 13.59
N PRO A 68 -3.04 -2.44 14.03
CA PRO A 68 -3.79 -3.48 14.72
C PRO A 68 -4.36 -2.96 16.05
N LEU A 69 -3.64 -2.06 16.73
CA LEU A 69 -4.06 -1.46 18.01
C LEU A 69 -5.37 -0.68 17.87
N HIS A 70 -5.56 0.04 16.76
CA HIS A 70 -6.77 0.82 16.49
C HIS A 70 -7.76 0.09 15.57
N GLY A 71 -7.40 -1.10 15.08
CA GLY A 71 -8.16 -1.81 14.05
C GLY A 71 -8.34 -0.98 12.77
N ASP A 72 -7.38 -0.12 12.43
CA ASP A 72 -7.54 0.85 11.33
C ASP A 72 -6.67 0.47 10.13
N CYS A 73 -7.24 0.69 8.94
CA CYS A 73 -6.54 0.63 7.67
C CYS A 73 -6.84 1.87 6.83
N SER A 74 -6.00 2.89 6.93
CA SER A 74 -6.10 4.12 6.15
C SER A 74 -5.33 4.00 4.84
N TRP A 75 -5.92 4.45 3.72
CA TRP A 75 -5.29 4.47 2.40
C TRP A 75 -5.13 5.89 1.87
N PHE A 76 -4.10 6.11 1.04
CA PHE A 76 -3.78 7.43 0.49
C PHE A 76 -3.29 7.32 -0.95
N ARG A 77 -3.63 8.33 -1.77
CA ARG A 77 -3.04 8.53 -3.11
C ARG A 77 -1.62 9.05 -3.04
N ASP A 78 -1.33 9.84 -2.02
CA ASP A 78 -0.01 10.44 -1.84
C ASP A 78 0.34 10.52 -0.35
N CYS A 79 1.63 10.37 -0.05
CA CYS A 79 2.18 10.41 1.29
C CYS A 79 3.66 10.77 1.25
N SER A 80 4.08 11.66 2.14
CA SER A 80 5.49 11.99 2.34
C SER A 80 6.07 11.11 3.46
N PRO A 81 6.87 10.07 3.16
CA PRO A 81 7.45 9.20 4.18
C PRO A 81 8.43 9.95 5.11
N GLY A 82 8.95 11.11 4.69
CA GLY A 82 9.78 11.98 5.52
C GLY A 82 9.01 12.79 6.58
N SER A 83 7.67 12.76 6.53
CA SER A 83 6.81 13.62 7.37
C SER A 83 5.66 12.85 8.01
N LEU A 84 5.86 11.56 8.31
CA LEU A 84 4.86 10.74 9.00
C LEU A 84 4.50 11.34 10.36
N GLN A 85 3.20 11.43 10.63
CA GLN A 85 2.69 11.85 11.92
C GLN A 85 2.95 10.75 12.95
N ARG A 86 3.45 11.11 14.14
CA ARG A 86 3.76 10.16 15.22
C ARG A 86 3.02 10.46 16.52
N THR A 87 2.07 11.39 16.47
CA THR A 87 1.24 11.77 17.63
C THR A 87 0.33 10.63 18.07
N THR A 88 -0.06 9.76 17.15
CA THR A 88 -0.83 8.54 17.44
C THR A 88 0.08 7.32 17.28
N ALA A 89 0.35 6.63 18.38
CA ALA A 89 1.18 5.43 18.39
C ALA A 89 0.48 4.24 17.73
N GLY A 90 1.26 3.23 17.34
CA GLY A 90 0.76 1.96 16.83
C GLY A 90 0.46 1.93 15.34
N PHE A 91 0.74 3.01 14.60
CA PHE A 91 0.62 3.04 13.15
C PHE A 91 1.94 2.69 12.46
N VAL A 92 1.83 1.91 11.38
CA VAL A 92 2.89 1.68 10.39
C VAL A 92 2.37 2.12 9.03
N THR A 93 3.19 2.88 8.31
CA THR A 93 2.90 3.35 6.96
C THR A 93 3.88 2.75 5.97
N GLY A 94 3.41 2.39 4.79
CA GLY A 94 4.28 2.04 3.68
C GLY A 94 3.64 2.24 2.31
N LEU A 95 4.49 2.20 1.29
CA LEU A 95 4.09 2.25 -0.12
C LEU A 95 3.60 0.86 -0.54
N VAL A 96 2.50 0.81 -1.28
CA VAL A 96 1.97 -0.41 -1.86
C VAL A 96 2.56 -0.62 -3.25
N ALA A 97 3.34 -1.69 -3.40
CA ALA A 97 4.02 -2.04 -4.63
C ALA A 97 3.52 -3.36 -5.19
N HIS A 98 3.49 -3.48 -6.52
CA HIS A 98 3.38 -4.77 -7.18
C HIS A 98 4.70 -5.52 -7.03
N VAL A 99 4.61 -6.79 -6.66
CA VAL A 99 5.74 -7.70 -6.58
C VAL A 99 5.69 -8.68 -7.73
N LYS A 100 6.80 -8.79 -8.44
CA LYS A 100 7.02 -9.81 -9.44
C LYS A 100 8.27 -10.60 -9.09
N GLU A 101 8.09 -11.89 -8.83
CA GLU A 101 9.19 -12.83 -8.76
C GLU A 101 9.57 -13.27 -10.18
N LEU A 102 10.85 -13.17 -10.50
CA LEU A 102 11.41 -13.58 -11.78
C LEU A 102 11.87 -15.04 -11.71
N SER A 103 11.93 -15.70 -12.87
CA SER A 103 12.46 -17.06 -12.99
C SER A 103 13.92 -17.20 -12.54
N SER A 104 14.65 -16.09 -12.44
CA SER A 104 16.01 -16.01 -11.89
C SER A 104 16.07 -16.00 -10.36
N GLY A 105 14.94 -16.05 -9.66
CA GLY A 105 14.84 -15.89 -8.20
C GLY A 105 14.94 -14.44 -7.73
N GLN A 106 15.02 -13.48 -8.66
CA GLN A 106 15.04 -12.06 -8.33
C GLN A 106 13.61 -11.55 -8.07
N VAL A 107 13.45 -10.71 -7.06
CA VAL A 107 12.19 -10.03 -6.75
C VAL A 107 12.25 -8.58 -7.22
N ILE A 108 11.29 -8.17 -8.05
CA ILE A 108 11.15 -6.79 -8.50
C ILE A 108 9.90 -6.17 -7.88
N TYR A 109 10.08 -4.98 -7.33
CA TYR A 109 9.00 -4.12 -6.83
C TYR A 109 8.71 -3.02 -7.85
N ALA A 110 7.45 -2.88 -8.23
CA ALA A 110 6.98 -1.83 -9.13
C ALA A 110 5.94 -0.96 -8.41
N ARG A 111 6.06 0.36 -8.55
CA ARG A 111 5.12 1.31 -7.97
C ARG A 111 3.73 1.13 -8.62
N ARG A 112 2.67 1.20 -7.81
CA ARG A 112 1.29 1.33 -8.34
C ARG A 112 1.10 2.74 -8.89
N HIS A 113 0.52 2.85 -10.08
CA HIS A 113 0.11 4.12 -10.65
C HIS A 113 -1.41 4.26 -10.54
N HIS A 114 -1.89 5.47 -10.22
CA HIS A 114 -3.30 5.79 -10.39
C HIS A 114 -3.60 5.83 -11.89
N THR A 115 -4.28 4.83 -12.43
CA THR A 115 -4.65 4.83 -13.86
C THR A 115 -5.89 5.68 -14.04
N SER A 116 -5.73 6.91 -14.54
CA SER A 116 -6.84 7.69 -15.10
C SER A 116 -7.31 7.20 -16.48
N THR A 117 -6.73 6.13 -17.02
CA THR A 117 -7.04 5.66 -18.39
C THR A 117 -7.26 4.15 -18.45
N SER A 118 -8.41 3.80 -19.04
CA SER A 118 -8.95 2.46 -19.30
C SER A 118 -7.95 1.50 -20.00
N PRO A 119 -8.05 0.17 -19.80
CA PRO A 119 -7.13 -0.83 -20.39
C PRO A 119 -7.19 -0.99 -21.93
N SER A 120 -8.00 -0.20 -22.64
CA SER A 120 -8.29 -0.43 -24.07
C SER A 120 -7.21 0.04 -25.05
N ILE A 121 -6.12 0.69 -24.61
CA ILE A 121 -5.05 1.18 -25.49
C ILE A 121 -3.67 0.66 -25.05
N LEU A 122 -3.51 -0.67 -25.02
CA LEU A 122 -2.19 -1.31 -24.94
C LEU A 122 -2.14 -2.50 -25.90
N ARG A 123 -2.44 -2.25 -27.18
CA ARG A 123 -2.23 -3.24 -28.26
C ARG A 123 -0.89 -3.14 -28.97
N HIS A 124 0.00 -2.18 -28.63
CA HIS A 124 1.24 -1.98 -29.40
C HIS A 124 2.52 -1.62 -28.62
N ALA A 125 2.54 -1.67 -27.29
CA ALA A 125 3.81 -1.46 -26.57
C ALA A 125 4.55 -2.80 -26.42
N THR A 126 5.33 -3.15 -27.43
CA THR A 126 6.28 -4.30 -27.42
C THR A 126 7.45 -4.13 -26.45
N ASN A 127 7.40 -3.20 -25.48
CA ASN A 127 8.38 -3.08 -24.40
C ASN A 127 7.73 -2.41 -23.17
N ALA A 128 6.93 -3.16 -22.40
CA ALA A 128 6.33 -2.69 -21.14
C ALA A 128 7.27 -2.81 -19.92
N LEU A 129 8.58 -2.89 -20.15
CA LEU A 129 9.62 -2.94 -19.09
C LEU A 129 10.16 -1.55 -18.72
N SER A 130 9.72 -0.49 -19.38
CA SER A 130 10.22 0.88 -19.21
C SER A 130 9.47 1.74 -18.16
N LEU A 131 8.50 1.17 -17.43
CA LEU A 131 7.77 1.89 -16.37
C LEU A 131 8.01 1.31 -14.96
N ILE A 132 8.92 0.35 -14.84
CA ILE A 132 9.30 -0.24 -13.56
C ILE A 132 10.62 0.40 -13.16
N GLU A 133 10.58 1.50 -12.42
CA GLU A 133 11.78 1.93 -11.71
C GLU A 133 12.05 0.92 -10.59
N PRO A 134 13.18 0.19 -10.64
CA PRO A 134 13.54 -0.71 -9.57
C PRO A 134 13.71 0.11 -8.29
N LEU A 135 13.03 -0.29 -7.22
CA LEU A 135 13.26 0.30 -5.90
C LEU A 135 14.57 -0.26 -5.32
N ASP A 136 15.71 0.03 -5.95
CA ASP A 136 17.04 -0.56 -5.65
C ASP A 136 17.65 -0.15 -4.30
N ARG A 137 16.91 0.57 -3.45
CA ARG A 137 17.39 1.08 -2.14
C ARG A 137 16.40 0.89 -1.00
N VAL A 138 15.48 -0.05 -1.11
CA VAL A 138 14.49 -0.27 -0.05
C VAL A 138 15.07 -1.20 1.00
N LYS A 139 15.23 -0.68 2.22
CA LYS A 139 15.26 -1.55 3.40
C LYS A 139 13.88 -2.18 3.51
N ASN A 140 13.79 -3.47 3.17
CA ASN A 140 12.65 -4.29 3.53
C ASN A 140 12.66 -4.43 5.05
N LEU A 141 11.95 -3.53 5.74
CA LEU A 141 11.51 -3.81 7.09
C LEU A 141 10.38 -4.82 6.94
N THR A 142 10.64 -6.03 7.40
CA THR A 142 9.65 -7.10 7.39
C THR A 142 8.59 -6.80 8.44
N LEU A 143 7.38 -7.32 8.25
CA LEU A 143 6.30 -7.13 9.22
C LEU A 143 6.63 -7.71 10.60
N GLU A 144 7.60 -8.63 10.68
CA GLU A 144 8.13 -9.20 11.91
C GLU A 144 9.02 -8.22 12.69
N ASP A 145 9.60 -7.23 12.02
CA ASP A 145 10.47 -6.21 12.64
C ASP A 145 9.69 -5.19 13.49
N PHE A 146 8.36 -5.21 13.43
CA PHE A 146 7.46 -4.28 14.14
C PHE A 146 6.74 -4.90 15.35
N ARG A 147 7.32 -5.98 15.92
CA ARG A 147 6.84 -6.62 17.16
C ARG A 147 6.91 -5.71 18.39
#